data_AF-A0A9D8B370-F1
#
_entry.id   AF-A0A9D8B370-F1
#
_cell.length_a   1.000
_cell.length_b   1.000
_cell.length_c   1.000
_cell.angle_alpha   90.00
_cell.angle_beta   90.00
_cell.angle_gamma   90.00
#
_symmetry.space_group_name_H-M   'P 1'
#
loop_
_entity.id
_entity.type
_entity.pdbx_description
1 polymer ?
#
loop_
_entity_poly.entity_id
_entity_poly.type
_entity_poly.pdbx_seq_one_letter_code
_entity_poly.pdbx_strand_id
1 'polypeptide(L)' 'MGFHQSPTDHLAHPETHLHAHYYPPLLRDATVRKFMVGYEMLAEPQRDITPEIAAARLREMPE' A
#
# COMPACT_ATOMS: atom_id res chain seq x y z
N MET A 1 5.38 -7.33 -0.70
CA MET A 1 6.13 -6.10 -0.36
C MET A 1 7.23 -5.93 -1.39
N GLY A 2 7.80 -4.74 -1.50
CA GLY A 2 8.89 -4.48 -2.43
C GLY A 2 9.53 -3.12 -2.20
N PHE A 3 10.67 -2.89 -2.83
CA PHE A 3 11.44 -1.66 -2.72
C PHE A 3 11.40 -0.90 -4.06
N HIS A 4 11.23 0.41 -3.99
CA HIS A 4 11.53 1.31 -5.10
C HIS A 4 12.84 2.02 -4.77
N GLN A 5 13.88 1.67 -5.53
CA GLN A 5 15.21 2.26 -5.49
C GLN A 5 15.44 3.12 -6.74
N SER A 6 16.50 3.92 -6.75
CA SER A 6 16.91 4.65 -7.95
C SER A 6 17.16 3.68 -9.12
N PRO A 7 16.87 4.09 -10.37
CA PRO A 7 17.29 3.35 -11.56
C PRO A 7 18.79 3.02 -11.55
N THR A 8 19.16 1.89 -12.14
CA THR A 8 20.54 1.40 -12.20
C THR A 8 21.19 1.68 -13.55
N ASP A 9 20.81 2.77 -14.21
CA ASP A 9 21.26 3.16 -15.56
C ASP A 9 22.53 4.03 -15.57
N HIS A 10 23.19 4.15 -14.40
CA HIS A 10 24.40 4.94 -14.17
C HIS A 10 24.22 6.46 -14.32
N LEU A 11 22.98 6.95 -14.34
CA LEU A 11 22.69 8.38 -14.30
C LEU A 11 22.38 8.84 -12.86
N ALA A 12 22.50 10.15 -12.62
CA ALA A 12 22.14 10.75 -11.35
C ALA A 12 20.62 11.02 -11.30
N HIS A 13 19.97 10.55 -10.24
CA HIS A 13 18.54 10.73 -9.98
C HIS A 13 18.31 11.38 -8.60
N PRO A 14 18.59 12.69 -8.42
CA PRO A 14 18.40 13.35 -7.14
C PRO A 14 16.93 13.43 -6.69
N GLU A 15 15.98 13.22 -7.60
CA GLU A 15 14.54 13.18 -7.34
C GLU A 15 14.06 11.89 -6.66
N THR A 16 14.88 10.83 -6.65
CA THR A 16 14.48 9.54 -6.09
C THR A 16 14.80 9.45 -4.60
N HIS A 17 13.96 8.70 -3.89
CA HIS A 17 14.18 8.36 -2.48
C HIS A 17 13.83 6.89 -2.28
N LEU A 18 14.74 6.12 -1.67
CA LEU A 18 14.51 4.71 -1.39
C LEU A 18 13.33 4.55 -0.45
N HIS A 19 12.34 3.75 -0.84
CA HIS A 19 11.18 3.44 0.01
C HIS A 19 10.63 2.04 -0.26
N ALA A 20 9.90 1.49 0.71
CA ALA A 20 9.29 0.18 0.64
C ALA A 20 7.75 0.27 0.66
N HIS A 21 7.09 -0.62 -0.08
CA HIS A 21 5.62 -0.75 -0.12
C HIS A 21 5.15 -2.08 0.42
N TYR A 22 4.06 -2.03 1.21
CA TYR A 22 3.32 -3.20 1.70
C TYR A 22 1.85 -3.06 1.31
N TYR A 23 1.30 -4.06 0.62
CA TYR A 23 -0.10 -4.10 0.19
C TYR A 23 -0.81 -5.36 0.72
N PRO A 24 -1.12 -5.43 2.03
CA PRO A 24 -1.83 -6.56 2.61
C PRO A 24 -3.31 -6.59 2.16
N PRO A 25 -3.91 -7.77 1.92
CA PRO A 25 -5.27 -7.85 1.39
C PRO A 25 -6.38 -7.87 2.45
N LEU A 26 -6.08 -8.22 3.70
CA LEU A 26 -7.10 -8.35 4.76
C LEU A 26 -7.69 -6.99 5.12
N LEU A 27 -9.00 -6.94 5.38
CA LEU A 27 -9.73 -5.67 5.59
C LEU A 27 -10.51 -5.62 6.90
N ARG A 28 -11.31 -6.65 7.22
CA ARG A 28 -12.19 -6.63 8.41
C ARG A 28 -11.73 -7.58 9.51
N ASP A 29 -11.24 -8.75 9.14
CA ASP A 29 -10.73 -9.78 10.06
C ASP A 29 -9.78 -10.73 9.31
N ALA A 30 -9.39 -11.83 9.97
CA ALA A 30 -8.45 -12.82 9.44
C ALA A 30 -8.99 -13.60 8.22
N THR A 31 -10.29 -13.54 7.96
CA THR A 31 -10.99 -14.26 6.88
C THR A 31 -11.59 -13.34 5.82
N VAL A 32 -11.78 -12.05 6.13
CA VAL A 32 -12.41 -11.07 5.23
C VAL A 32 -11.39 -10.10 4.63
N ARG A 33 -11.24 -10.15 3.30
CA ARG A 33 -10.27 -9.36 2.51
C ARG A 33 -10.92 -8.32 1.60
N LYS A 34 -10.14 -7.31 1.20
CA LYS A 34 -10.42 -6.44 0.05
C LYS A 34 -10.16 -7.21 -1.25
N PHE A 35 -11.07 -7.06 -2.21
CA PHE A 35 -10.91 -7.50 -3.59
C PHE A 35 -10.76 -6.25 -4.46
N MET A 36 -9.64 -6.15 -5.19
CA MET A 36 -9.42 -5.12 -6.21
C MET A 36 -9.87 -5.69 -7.55
N VAL A 37 -11.16 -5.59 -7.84
CA VAL A 37 -11.80 -6.25 -8.99
C VAL A 37 -12.87 -5.35 -9.60
N GLY A 38 -13.53 -5.79 -10.68
CA GLY A 38 -14.70 -5.08 -11.23
C GLY A 38 -14.35 -3.65 -11.64
N TYR A 39 -14.96 -2.67 -10.96
CA TYR A 39 -14.69 -1.25 -11.20
C TYR A 39 -13.19 -0.92 -11.06
N GLU A 40 -12.50 -1.48 -10.07
CA GLU A 40 -11.09 -1.19 -9.80
C GLU A 40 -10.13 -1.76 -10.86
N MET A 41 -10.59 -2.68 -11.72
CA MET A 41 -9.81 -3.19 -12.84
C MET A 41 -9.96 -2.34 -14.11
N LEU A 42 -11.04 -1.57 -14.23
CA LEU A 42 -11.41 -0.88 -15.48
C LEU A 42 -11.58 0.63 -15.35
N ALA A 43 -11.56 1.17 -14.13
CA ALA A 43 -11.71 2.59 -13.86
C ALA A 43 -10.62 3.10 -12.90
N GLU A 44 -10.84 3.05 -11.58
CA GLU A 44 -9.90 3.59 -10.60
C GLU A 44 -9.91 2.81 -9.26
N PRO A 45 -8.83 2.91 -8.46
CA PRO A 45 -8.78 2.30 -7.13
C PRO A 45 -9.82 2.89 -6.16
N GLN A 46 -10.48 2.02 -5.40
CA GLN A 46 -11.45 2.41 -4.37
C GLN A 46 -11.08 1.78 -3.02
N ARG A 47 -11.40 2.48 -1.92
CA ARG A 47 -11.16 1.98 -0.55
C ARG A 47 -12.37 2.18 0.35
N ASP A 48 -12.57 1.22 1.24
CA ASP A 48 -13.69 1.20 2.21
C ASP A 48 -13.36 1.89 3.54
N ILE A 49 -12.06 2.09 3.84
CA ILE A 49 -11.58 2.79 5.04
C ILE A 49 -10.57 3.86 4.65
N THR A 50 -10.46 4.92 5.45
CA THR A 50 -9.48 5.99 5.20
C THR A 50 -8.09 5.61 5.73
N PRO A 51 -7.01 6.21 5.19
CA PRO A 51 -5.66 6.01 5.71
C PRO A 51 -5.51 6.39 7.20
N GLU A 52 -6.22 7.41 7.68
CA GLU A 52 -6.17 7.87 9.07
C GLU A 52 -6.71 6.80 10.02
N ILE A 53 -7.83 6.16 9.67
CA ILE A 53 -8.42 5.05 10.42
C ILE A 53 -7.47 3.85 10.42
N ALA A 54 -6.92 3.48 9.27
CA ALA A 54 -5.98 2.36 9.17
C ALA A 54 -4.73 2.60 10.02
N ALA A 55 -4.14 3.79 9.94
CA ALA A 55 -2.94 4.14 10.70
C ALA A 55 -3.20 4.22 12.21
N ALA A 56 -4.38 4.70 12.65
CA ALA A 56 -4.76 4.70 14.06
C ALA A 56 -4.82 3.28 14.62
N ARG A 57 -5.52 2.36 13.93
CA ARG A 57 -5.62 0.95 14.33
C ARG A 57 -4.27 0.26 14.42
N LEU A 58 -3.36 0.52 13.48
CA LEU A 58 -2.01 -0.05 13.51
C LEU A 58 -1.19 0.44 14.72
N ARG A 59 -1.33 1.70 15.12
CA ARG A 59 -0.65 2.24 16.32
C ARG A 59 -1.21 1.74 17.64
N GLU A 60 -2.47 1.29 17.66
CA GLU A 60 -3.11 0.71 18.84
C GLU A 60 -2.69 -0.76 19.07
N MET A 61 -2.04 -1.40 18.10
CA MET A 61 -1.54 -2.77 18.26
C MET A 61 -0.40 -2.81 19.29
N PRO A 62 -0.32 -3.88 20.12
CA PRO A 62 0.84 -4.11 20.99
C PRO A 62 2.14 -4.21 20.18
N GLU A 63 3.25 -3.81 20.80
CA GLU A 63 4.61 -4.11 20.29
C GLU A 63 4.90 -5.62 20.29
#